data_AF-A0A538IDY3-F1
#
_entry.id   AF-A0A538IDY3-F1
#
_cell.length_a   1.000
_cell.length_b   1.000
_cell.length_c   1.000
_cell.angle_alpha   90.00
_cell.angle_beta   90.00
_cell.angle_gamma   90.00
#
_symmetry.space_group_name_H-M   'P 1'
#
loop_
_entity.id
_entity.type
_entity.pdbx_description
1 polymer ?
#
loop_
_entity_poly.entity_id
_entity_poly.type
_entity_poly.pdbx_seq_one_letter_code
_entity_poly.pdbx_strand_id
1 'polypeptide(L)' 'MAASIYEIGDVPPLGEIPARMYAQVIRPERFGEPEKAFQIEE' A
#
# COMPACT_ATOMS: atom_id res chain seq x y z
N MET A 1 -16.92 -6.95 10.48
CA MET A 1 -16.52 -7.06 9.07
C MET A 1 -15.08 -6.61 8.99
N ALA A 2 -14.28 -7.23 8.14
CA ALA A 2 -12.87 -6.91 8.04
C ALA A 2 -12.66 -5.44 7.64
N ALA A 3 -11.64 -4.79 8.18
CA ALA A 3 -11.28 -3.44 7.72
C ALA A 3 -10.83 -3.50 6.26
N SER A 4 -11.16 -2.48 5.47
CA SER A 4 -10.80 -2.45 4.05
C SER A 4 -9.31 -2.26 3.83
N ILE A 5 -8.64 -1.54 4.73
CA ILE A 5 -7.20 -1.26 4.77
C ILE A 5 -6.74 -1.15 6.22
N TYR A 6 -5.47 -1.47 6.48
CA TYR A 6 -4.81 -1.33 7.77
C TYR A 6 -3.65 -0.33 7.66
N GLU A 7 -3.46 0.49 8.68
CA GLU A 7 -2.34 1.43 8.75
C GLU A 7 -1.01 0.73 9.05
N ILE A 8 0.11 1.38 8.71
CA ILE A 8 1.43 0.85 9.02
C ILE A 8 1.61 0.77 10.54
N GLY A 9 1.80 -0.44 11.04
CA GLY A 9 1.94 -0.73 12.47
C GLY A 9 0.70 -1.36 13.09
N ASP A 10 -0.44 -1.31 12.41
CA ASP A 10 -1.66 -1.99 12.85
C ASP A 10 -1.63 -3.46 12.42
N VAL A 11 -1.86 -4.35 13.38
CA VAL A 11 -1.85 -5.80 13.14
C VAL A 11 -3.29 -6.30 12.96
N PRO A 12 -3.66 -6.85 11.79
CA PRO A 12 -4.98 -7.42 11.59
C PRO A 12 -5.20 -8.64 12.49
N PRO A 13 -6.45 -8.90 12.93
CA PRO A 13 -6.80 -10.11 13.65
C PRO A 13 -6.42 -11.37 12.87
N LEU A 14 -6.08 -12.44 13.59
CA LEU A 14 -5.70 -13.70 12.97
C LEU A 14 -6.86 -14.25 12.10
N GLY A 15 -6.55 -14.51 10.83
CA GLY A 15 -7.52 -15.01 9.84
C GLY A 15 -8.28 -13.91 9.10
N GLU A 16 -8.05 -12.64 9.41
CA GLU A 16 -8.57 -11.51 8.65
C GLU A 16 -7.58 -11.08 7.56
N ILE A 17 -8.07 -10.92 6.32
CA ILE A 17 -7.28 -10.46 5.19
C ILE A 17 -7.94 -9.20 4.64
N PRO A 18 -7.28 -8.03 4.67
CA PRO A 18 -7.85 -6.80 4.13
C PRO A 18 -7.95 -6.87 2.61
N ALA A 19 -8.91 -6.13 2.06
CA ALA A 19 -9.12 -6.07 0.61
C ALA A 19 -8.06 -5.22 -0.11
N ARG A 20 -7.43 -4.28 0.60
CA ARG A 20 -6.42 -3.33 0.09
C ARG A 20 -5.27 -3.15 1.07
N MET A 21 -4.13 -2.63 0.59
CA MET A 21 -2.94 -2.36 1.40
C MET A 21 -2.14 -1.19 0.82
N TYR A 22 -1.38 -0.50 1.67
CA TYR A 22 -0.44 0.50 1.19
C TYR A 22 0.76 -0.13 0.48
N ALA A 23 1.17 0.44 -0.64
CA ALA A 23 2.33 0.01 -1.41
C ALA A 23 3.09 1.20 -2.01
N GLN A 24 4.41 1.04 -2.17
CA GLN A 24 5.23 1.92 -2.98
C GLN A 24 5.21 1.43 -4.43
N VAL A 25 4.60 2.20 -5.34
CA VAL A 25 4.31 1.78 -6.72
C VAL A 25 4.98 2.70 -7.73
N ILE A 26 5.60 2.09 -8.75
CA ILE A 26 6.14 2.80 -9.93
C ILE A 26 5.18 2.64 -11.10
N ARG A 27 4.90 3.73 -11.81
CA ARG A 27 4.10 3.74 -13.04
C ARG A 27 4.89 4.35 -14.21
N PRO A 28 4.60 3.99 -15.47
CA PRO A 28 5.36 4.44 -16.64
C PRO A 28 5.49 5.96 -16.76
N GLU A 29 4.44 6.70 -16.41
CA GLU A 29 4.42 8.17 -16.44
C GLU A 29 5.35 8.82 -15.40
N ARG A 30 5.91 8.04 -14.47
CA ARG A 30 6.83 8.50 -13.41
C ARG A 30 8.22 7.87 -13.48
N PHE A 31 8.59 7.22 -14.57
CA PHE A 31 9.94 6.67 -14.71
C PHE A 31 11.00 7.78 -14.62
N GLY A 32 12.06 7.54 -13.86
CA GLY A 32 13.12 8.51 -13.61
C GLY A 32 13.79 8.29 -12.25
N GLU A 33 14.24 9.39 -11.64
CA GLU A 33 14.89 9.39 -10.33
C GLU A 33 14.04 8.65 -9.27
N PRO A 34 14.63 7.78 -8.43
CA PRO A 34 13.89 6.99 -7.45
C PRO A 34 12.95 7.83 -6.54
N GLU A 35 13.40 8.99 -6.08
CA GLU A 35 12.59 9.88 -5.22
C GLU A 35 11.28 10.34 -5.88
N LYS A 36 11.25 10.39 -7.23
CA LYS A 36 10.06 10.78 -8.00
C LYS A 36 9.27 9.56 -8.49
N ALA A 37 9.97 8.48 -8.80
CA ALA A 37 9.40 7.27 -9.38
C ALA A 37 8.53 6.48 -8.39
N PHE A 38 8.96 6.40 -7.13
CA PHE A 38 8.23 5.71 -6.07
C PHE A 38 7.19 6.64 -5.44
N GLN A 39 5.94 6.19 -5.38
CA GLN A 39 4.82 6.89 -4.72
C GLN A 39 3.97 5.91 -3.92
N ILE A 40 3.37 6.37 -2.83
CA ILE A 40 2.47 5.56 -1.98
C ILE A 40 1.08 5.49 -2.63
N GLU A 41 0.53 4.28 -2.75
CA GLU A 41 -0.82 3.99 -3.26
C GLU A 41 -1.52 2.95 -2.36
N GLU A 42 -2.87 2.88 -2.40
CA GLU A 42 -3.74 1.93 -1.67
C GLU A 42 -4.48 0.94 -2.59
#